data_AF-A0A2V5QMV2-F1
#
_entry.id   AF-A0A2V5QMV2-F1
#
_cell.length_a   1.000
_cell.length_b   1.000
_cell.length_c   1.000
_cell.angle_alpha   90.00
_cell.angle_beta   90.00
_cell.angle_gamma   90.00
#
_symmetry.space_group_name_H-M   'P 1'
#
loop_
_entity.id
_entity.type
_entity.pdbx_description
1 polymer ?
#
loop_
_entity_poly.entity_id
_entity_poly.type
_entity_poly.pdbx_seq_one_letter_code
_entity_poly.pdbx_strand_id
1 'polypeptide(L)'
;MLFAEVGQRPSEDLFLRVEYDGEIATNGATYGQARQDFAVLSGTPQSRELMEAFLKSQHAPDASFEVALNSALDAWSIGHMSLQASDANGLPERAAISKYRQEQLAGRGIEAALLERDASMAIRYRSLSDTELRPLINE
;
A
#
# COMPACT_ATOMS: atom_id res chain seq x y z
N MET A 1 -9.26 -5.37 -8.54
CA MET A 1 -9.92 -5.31 -7.22
C MET A 1 -8.96 -5.81 -6.15
N LEU A 2 -9.07 -5.32 -4.91
CA LEU A 2 -8.23 -5.75 -3.79
C LEU A 2 -9.13 -6.22 -2.63
N PHE A 3 -8.81 -7.38 -2.07
CA PHE A 3 -9.39 -7.88 -0.83
C PHE A 3 -8.33 -7.94 0.26
N ALA A 4 -8.77 -7.73 1.49
CA ALA A 4 -7.99 -7.93 2.69
C ALA A 4 -8.77 -8.86 3.62
N GLU A 5 -8.11 -9.92 4.08
CA GLU A 5 -8.62 -10.87 5.05
C GLU A 5 -7.78 -10.77 6.32
N VAL A 6 -8.45 -10.73 7.48
CA VAL A 6 -7.78 -10.72 8.77
C VAL A 6 -7.93 -12.10 9.40
N GLY A 7 -6.80 -12.80 9.55
CA GLY A 7 -6.74 -14.12 10.17
C GLY A 7 -6.72 -14.04 11.69
N GLN A 8 -6.68 -15.19 12.38
CA GLN A 8 -6.65 -15.21 13.85
C GLN A 8 -5.36 -14.62 14.41
N ARG A 9 -4.26 -14.69 13.66
CA ARG A 9 -2.96 -14.07 13.98
C ARG A 9 -2.53 -13.07 12.90
N PRO A 10 -1.71 -12.05 13.20
CA PRO A 10 -1.20 -11.11 12.19
C PRO A 10 -0.50 -11.80 11.02
N SER A 11 0.24 -12.88 11.31
CA SER A 11 0.88 -13.74 10.29
C SER A 11 -0.09 -14.45 9.34
N GLU A 12 -1.38 -14.44 9.66
CA GLU A 12 -2.45 -15.06 8.87
C GLU A 12 -3.22 -14.02 8.04
N ASP A 13 -2.89 -12.73 8.12
CA ASP A 13 -3.55 -11.67 7.36
C ASP A 13 -3.17 -11.72 5.89
N LEU A 14 -4.17 -11.66 5.01
CA LEU A 14 -3.99 -11.89 3.58
C LEU A 14 -4.46 -10.68 2.77
N PHE A 15 -3.69 -10.33 1.76
CA PHE A 15 -4.18 -9.49 0.69
C PHE A 15 -4.30 -10.29 -0.60
N LEU A 16 -5.46 -10.19 -1.25
CA LEU A 16 -5.77 -10.85 -2.51
C LEU A 16 -6.07 -9.81 -3.57
N ARG A 17 -5.35 -9.86 -4.69
CA ARG A 17 -5.66 -9.05 -5.86
C ARG A 17 -6.47 -9.88 -6.83
N VAL A 18 -7.53 -9.29 -7.36
CA VAL A 18 -8.31 -9.88 -8.46
C VAL A 18 -8.19 -8.99 -9.67
N GLU A 19 -7.60 -9.54 -10.72
CA GLU A 19 -7.37 -8.87 -12.00
C GLU A 19 -8.68 -8.80 -12.82
N TYR A 20 -8.65 -8.03 -13.91
CA TYR A 20 -9.83 -7.79 -14.75
C TYR A 20 -10.41 -9.06 -15.38
N ASP A 21 -9.56 -10.04 -15.68
CA ASP A 21 -9.94 -11.34 -16.24
C ASP A 21 -10.42 -12.35 -15.17
N GLY A 22 -10.45 -11.93 -13.89
CA GLY A 22 -10.81 -12.77 -12.77
C GLY A 22 -9.66 -13.60 -12.21
N GLU A 23 -8.42 -13.43 -12.70
CA GLU A 23 -7.25 -14.05 -12.10
C GLU A 23 -7.05 -13.54 -10.67
N ILE A 24 -6.90 -14.47 -9.72
CA ILE A 24 -6.61 -14.15 -8.32
C ILE A 24 -5.10 -14.25 -8.11
N ALA A 25 -4.46 -13.10 -7.98
CA ALA A 25 -3.08 -13.00 -7.55
C ALA A 25 -3.03 -12.88 -6.02
N THR A 26 -2.56 -13.93 -5.36
CA THR A 26 -2.05 -13.82 -3.99
C THR A 26 -0.70 -13.10 -4.10
N ASN A 27 -0.48 -12.00 -3.38
CA ASN A 27 0.80 -11.29 -3.48
C ASN A 27 1.94 -12.17 -2.94
N GLY A 28 2.57 -12.91 -3.85
CA GLY A 28 3.70 -13.79 -3.58
C GLY A 28 3.37 -15.19 -3.06
N ALA A 29 2.13 -15.60 -2.83
CA ALA A 29 1.84 -16.97 -2.36
C ALA A 29 1.56 -17.93 -3.53
N THR A 30 2.56 -18.13 -4.38
CA THR A 30 2.66 -19.32 -5.25
C THR A 30 3.55 -20.38 -4.59
N TYR A 31 3.49 -21.62 -5.07
CA TYR A 31 4.32 -22.74 -4.58
C TYR A 31 5.82 -22.40 -4.78
N GLY A 32 6.44 -21.72 -3.81
CA GLY A 32 7.85 -21.31 -3.85
C GLY A 32 8.16 -19.83 -3.60
N GLN A 33 7.17 -18.95 -3.46
CA GLN A 33 7.40 -17.54 -3.06
C GLN A 33 6.83 -17.26 -1.67
N ALA A 34 7.51 -16.39 -0.92
CA ALA A 34 7.07 -15.96 0.39
C ALA A 34 5.84 -15.07 0.27
N ARG A 35 4.85 -15.31 1.14
CA ARG A 35 3.68 -14.45 1.34
C ARG A 35 4.15 -13.01 1.56
N GLN A 36 3.54 -12.05 0.86
CA GLN A 36 3.76 -10.64 1.09
C GLN A 36 2.58 -10.07 1.89
N ASP A 37 2.91 -9.29 2.91
CA ASP A 37 1.92 -8.68 3.81
C ASP A 37 1.40 -7.33 3.28
N PHE A 38 1.56 -7.09 1.97
CA PHE A 38 1.10 -5.87 1.32
C PHE A 38 0.53 -6.18 -0.07
N ALA A 39 -0.17 -5.19 -0.61
CA ALA A 39 -0.75 -5.26 -1.93
C ALA A 39 -0.84 -3.91 -2.60
N VAL A 40 -0.69 -3.91 -3.91
CA VAL A 40 -0.80 -2.69 -4.71
C VAL A 40 -1.63 -2.93 -5.96
N LEU A 41 -2.36 -1.88 -6.33
CA LEU A 41 -3.06 -1.74 -7.60
C LEU A 41 -2.50 -0.51 -8.30
N SER A 42 -2.22 -0.63 -9.59
CA SER A 42 -1.84 0.51 -10.42
C SER A 42 -2.40 0.36 -11.83
N GLY A 43 -2.42 1.47 -12.59
CA GLY A 43 -2.91 1.52 -13.95
C GLY A 43 -2.01 0.80 -14.98
N THR A 44 -0.76 0.48 -14.63
CA THR A 44 0.16 -0.27 -15.50
C THR A 44 0.95 -1.33 -14.72
N PRO A 45 1.38 -2.43 -15.37
CA PRO A 45 2.22 -3.45 -14.72
C PRO A 45 3.55 -2.91 -14.20
N GLN A 46 4.23 -2.04 -14.97
CA GLN A 46 5.50 -1.44 -14.57
C GLN A 46 5.36 -0.60 -13.29
N SER A 47 4.30 0.22 -13.23
CA SER A 47 4.01 1.02 -12.04
C SER A 47 3.78 0.14 -10.82
N ARG A 48 2.99 -0.92 -10.99
CA ARG A 48 2.73 -1.93 -9.96
C ARG A 48 4.02 -2.60 -9.47
N GLU A 49 4.89 -3.03 -10.37
CA GLU A 49 6.16 -3.67 -10.04
C GLU A 49 7.10 -2.75 -9.24
N LEU A 50 7.17 -1.46 -9.58
CA LEU A 50 7.94 -0.47 -8.81
C LEU A 50 7.38 -0.27 -7.41
N MET A 51 6.06 -0.19 -7.27
CA MET A 51 5.41 -0.08 -5.96
C MET A 51 5.67 -1.33 -5.09
N GLU A 52 5.55 -2.53 -5.68
CA GLU A 52 5.87 -3.80 -4.99
C GLU A 52 7.35 -3.87 -4.60
N ALA A 53 8.27 -3.48 -5.49
CA ALA A 53 9.70 -3.47 -5.19
C ALA A 53 10.04 -2.56 -4.02
N PHE A 54 9.42 -1.37 -3.95
CA PHE A 54 9.58 -0.45 -2.84
C PHE A 54 9.06 -1.07 -1.52
N LEU A 55 7.84 -1.58 -1.51
CA LEU A 55 7.23 -2.15 -0.31
C LEU A 55 7.99 -3.39 0.19
N LYS A 56 8.54 -4.23 -0.69
CA LYS A 56 9.43 -5.34 -0.27
C LYS A 56 10.63 -4.87 0.54
N SER A 57 11.17 -3.69 0.22
CA SER A 57 12.35 -3.14 0.89
C SER A 57 12.03 -2.38 2.18
N GLN A 58 10.79 -1.88 2.30
CA GLN A 58 10.37 -0.98 3.39
C GLN A 58 9.44 -1.63 4.40
N HIS A 59 8.78 -2.73 4.04
CA HIS A 59 7.83 -3.42 4.90
C HIS A 59 8.51 -3.97 6.15
N ALA A 60 7.93 -3.66 7.30
CA ALA A 60 8.34 -4.19 8.59
C ALA A 60 7.09 -4.76 9.31
N PRO A 61 7.10 -6.05 9.73
CA PRO A 61 5.92 -6.70 10.32
C PRO A 61 5.36 -6.01 11.56
N ASP A 62 6.22 -5.37 12.37
CA ASP A 62 5.85 -4.69 13.61
C ASP A 62 5.86 -3.15 13.46
N ALA A 63 5.72 -2.64 12.24
CA ALA A 63 5.65 -1.21 11.99
C ALA A 63 4.46 -0.56 12.73
N SER A 64 4.67 0.66 13.25
CA SER A 64 3.56 1.47 13.73
C SER A 64 2.63 1.83 12.56
N PHE A 65 1.38 2.18 12.88
CA PHE A 65 0.42 2.65 11.89
C PHE A 65 0.97 3.81 11.04
N GLU A 66 1.64 4.78 11.67
CA GLU A 66 2.24 5.93 10.97
C GLU A 66 3.32 5.50 9.97
N VAL A 67 4.19 4.56 10.34
CA VAL A 67 5.24 4.04 9.45
C VAL A 67 4.63 3.26 8.28
N ALA A 68 3.60 2.46 8.54
CA ALA A 68 2.89 1.70 7.50
C ALA A 68 2.14 2.64 6.54
N LEU A 69 1.46 3.65 7.07
CA LEU A 69 0.75 4.67 6.28
C LEU A 69 1.74 5.45 5.40
N ASN A 70 2.85 5.93 5.97
CA ASN A 70 3.88 6.64 5.23
C ASN A 70 4.47 5.78 4.10
N SER A 71 4.74 4.50 4.38
CA SER A 71 5.21 3.55 3.35
C SER A 71 4.16 3.35 2.25
N ALA A 72 2.88 3.31 2.58
CA ALA A 72 1.80 3.21 1.59
C ALA A 72 1.67 4.48 0.73
N LEU A 73 1.82 5.66 1.32
CA LEU A 73 1.79 6.95 0.62
C LEU A 73 2.99 7.13 -0.32
N ASP A 74 4.17 6.69 0.11
CA ASP A 74 5.38 6.69 -0.70
C ASP A 74 5.24 5.70 -1.88
N ALA A 75 4.73 4.50 -1.63
CA ALA A 75 4.43 3.53 -2.68
C ALA A 75 3.43 4.11 -3.69
N TRP A 76 2.33 4.72 -3.23
CA TRP A 76 1.37 5.40 -4.10
C TRP A 76 2.04 6.48 -4.96
N SER A 77 2.92 7.29 -4.36
CA SER A 77 3.65 8.35 -5.06
C SER A 77 4.55 7.79 -6.16
N ILE A 78 5.30 6.71 -5.89
CA ILE A 78 6.10 6.00 -6.89
C ILE A 78 5.22 5.52 -8.05
N GLY A 79 4.09 4.89 -7.71
CA GLY A 79 3.12 4.42 -8.68
C GLY A 79 2.65 5.56 -9.59
N HIS A 80 2.21 6.66 -9.00
CA HIS A 80 1.70 7.80 -9.74
C HIS A 80 2.78 8.52 -10.58
N MET A 81 4.00 8.64 -10.07
CA MET A 81 5.14 9.18 -10.83
C MET A 81 5.47 8.34 -12.06
N SER A 82 5.49 7.01 -11.91
CA SER A 82 5.76 6.08 -13.03
C SER A 82 4.67 6.07 -14.09
N LEU A 83 3.43 6.44 -13.76
CA LEU A 83 2.35 6.60 -14.75
C LEU A 83 2.52 7.87 -15.60
N GLN A 84 3.21 8.89 -15.09
CA GLN A 84 3.43 10.15 -15.80
C GLN A 84 4.73 10.17 -16.61
N ALA A 85 5.71 9.38 -16.21
CA ALA A 85 7.00 9.30 -16.87
C ALA A 85 7.05 8.10 -17.82
N SER A 86 7.03 8.36 -19.14
CA SER A 86 7.06 7.32 -20.17
C SER A 86 8.28 6.40 -20.13
N ASP A 87 9.37 6.79 -19.46
CA ASP A 87 10.64 6.06 -19.37
C ASP A 87 11.17 5.89 -17.92
N ALA A 88 10.27 5.78 -16.92
CA ALA A 88 10.68 5.55 -15.54
C ALA A 88 11.25 4.13 -15.32
N ASN A 89 12.54 3.94 -15.65
CA ASN A 89 13.28 2.71 -15.42
C ASN A 89 13.94 2.74 -14.03
N GLY A 90 13.15 2.52 -12.98
CA GLY A 90 13.66 2.30 -11.63
C GLY A 90 12.89 3.04 -10.53
N LEU A 91 13.26 2.74 -9.29
CA LEU A 91 12.71 3.42 -8.11
C LEU A 91 13.18 4.88 -8.08
N PRO A 92 12.26 5.85 -7.97
CA PRO A 92 12.63 7.25 -7.79
C PRO A 92 13.43 7.47 -6.50
N GLU A 93 14.24 8.53 -6.48
CA GLU A 93 14.96 8.92 -5.25
C GLU A 93 14.00 9.30 -4.13
N ARG A 94 14.34 8.99 -2.87
CA ARG A 94 13.50 9.30 -1.70
C ARG A 94 13.13 10.77 -1.58
N ALA A 95 14.04 11.67 -1.92
CA ALA A 95 13.77 13.11 -1.91
C ALA A 95 12.72 13.50 -2.97
N ALA A 96 12.76 12.88 -4.14
CA ALA A 96 11.76 13.10 -5.18
C ALA A 96 10.39 12.56 -4.77
N ILE A 97 10.34 11.39 -4.12
CA ILE A 97 9.11 10.80 -3.58
C ILE A 97 8.49 11.73 -2.53
N SER A 98 9.29 12.18 -1.55
CA SER A 98 8.81 13.04 -0.45
C SER A 98 8.25 14.36 -0.98
N LYS A 99 8.97 14.99 -1.91
CA LYS A 99 8.52 16.22 -2.58
C LYS A 99 7.22 16.00 -3.37
N TYR A 100 7.18 14.94 -4.16
CA TYR A 100 6.01 14.61 -4.98
C TYR A 100 4.77 14.33 -4.14
N ARG A 101 4.96 13.59 -3.05
CA ARG A 101 3.93 13.30 -2.06
C ARG A 101 3.35 14.61 -1.49
N GLN A 102 4.20 15.52 -1.02
CA GLN A 102 3.76 16.81 -0.48
C GLN A 102 2.98 17.63 -1.53
N GLU A 103 3.48 17.71 -2.77
CA GLU A 103 2.85 18.49 -3.84
C GLU A 103 1.50 17.91 -4.27
N GLN A 104 1.41 16.59 -4.46
CA GLN A 104 0.19 15.95 -4.97
C GLN A 104 -0.86 15.72 -3.88
N LEU A 105 -0.44 15.34 -2.67
CA LEU A 105 -1.39 15.02 -1.61
C LEU A 105 -1.95 16.27 -0.94
N ALA A 106 -1.28 17.43 -1.03
CA ALA A 106 -1.76 18.69 -0.49
C ALA A 106 -3.12 19.14 -1.05
N GLY A 107 -3.52 18.70 -2.24
CA GLY A 107 -4.81 19.05 -2.87
C GLY A 107 -5.71 17.87 -3.24
N ARG A 108 -5.26 16.63 -3.05
CA ARG A 108 -6.02 15.43 -3.41
C ARG A 108 -6.74 14.85 -2.20
N GLY A 109 -7.92 14.28 -2.45
CA GLY A 109 -8.63 13.45 -1.47
C GLY A 109 -7.95 12.10 -1.35
N ILE A 110 -7.69 11.66 -0.12
CA ILE A 110 -7.17 10.33 0.18
C ILE A 110 -8.21 9.61 1.01
N GLU A 111 -8.46 8.36 0.65
CA GLU A 111 -9.28 7.46 1.45
C GLU A 111 -8.37 6.37 2.03
N ALA A 112 -8.54 6.11 3.32
CA ALA A 112 -7.84 5.02 4.00
C ALA A 112 -8.80 4.35 4.98
N ALA A 113 -8.54 3.08 5.26
CA ALA A 113 -9.29 2.33 6.24
C ALA A 113 -8.37 1.35 6.97
N LEU A 114 -8.75 1.04 8.20
CA LEU A 114 -8.08 0.10 9.07
C LEU A 114 -8.95 -1.12 9.31
N LEU A 115 -8.30 -2.27 9.38
CA LEU A 115 -8.90 -3.49 9.92
C LEU A 115 -8.31 -3.70 11.31
N GLU A 116 -9.06 -3.25 12.32
CA GLU A 116 -8.62 -3.22 13.71
C GLU A 116 -8.81 -4.60 14.36
N ARG A 117 -7.73 -5.09 14.96
CA ARG A 117 -7.71 -6.32 15.76
C ARG A 117 -7.62 -5.94 17.23
N ASP A 118 -8.66 -6.28 17.98
CA ASP A 118 -8.68 -6.23 19.43
C ASP A 118 -8.89 -7.65 19.95
N ALA A 119 -8.04 -8.11 20.87
CA ALA A 119 -8.14 -9.46 21.44
C ALA A 119 -9.48 -9.72 22.18
N SER A 120 -10.20 -8.66 22.54
CA SER A 120 -11.47 -8.70 23.26
C SER A 120 -12.71 -8.52 22.37
N MET A 121 -12.54 -8.20 21.08
CA MET A 121 -13.64 -7.87 20.17
C MET A 121 -13.50 -8.54 18.79
N ALA A 122 -14.61 -8.61 18.07
CA ALA A 122 -14.58 -8.98 16.65
C ALA A 122 -13.78 -7.94 15.84
N ILE A 123 -13.11 -8.39 14.78
CA ILE A 123 -12.37 -7.53 13.85
C ILE A 123 -13.30 -6.45 13.28
N ARG A 124 -12.83 -5.20 13.27
CA ARG A 124 -13.62 -4.05 12.82
C ARG A 124 -12.99 -3.36 11.63
N TYR A 125 -13.83 -3.04 10.65
CA TYR A 125 -13.48 -2.09 9.61
C TYR A 125 -13.72 -0.67 10.12
N ARG A 126 -12.69 0.19 10.04
CA ARG A 126 -12.76 1.60 10.39
C ARG A 126 -12.25 2.46 9.24
N SER A 127 -13.14 3.22 8.62
CA SER A 127 -12.73 4.26 7.66
C SER A 127 -12.07 5.43 8.39
N LEU A 128 -10.97 5.93 7.87
CA LEU A 128 -10.27 7.11 8.36
C LEU A 128 -10.81 8.36 7.65
N SER A 129 -11.17 9.38 8.41
CA SER A 129 -11.61 10.65 7.87
C SER A 129 -10.41 11.46 7.33
N ASP A 130 -10.66 12.37 6.36
CA ASP A 130 -9.61 13.27 5.87
C ASP A 130 -9.01 14.10 7.01
N THR A 131 -9.79 14.49 8.02
CA THR A 131 -9.29 15.19 9.21
C THR A 131 -8.31 14.38 10.05
N GLU A 132 -8.43 13.06 10.09
CA GLU A 132 -7.48 12.18 10.77
C GLU A 132 -6.24 11.90 9.92
N LEU A 133 -6.39 11.86 8.60
CA LEU A 133 -5.30 11.56 7.66
C LEU A 133 -4.43 12.78 7.36
N ARG A 134 -5.01 13.98 7.27
CA ARG A 134 -4.31 15.20 6.84
C ARG A 134 -3.05 15.51 7.66
N PRO A 135 -3.08 15.43 9.00
CA PRO A 135 -1.89 15.66 9.81
C PRO A 135 -0.77 14.68 9.44
N LEU A 136 -1.10 13.39 9.29
CA LEU A 136 -0.13 12.32 8.99
C LEU A 136 0.46 12.42 7.58
N ILE A 137 -0.24 13.09 6.66
CA ILE A 137 0.21 13.30 5.29
C ILE A 137 1.20 14.46 5.19
N ASN A 138 0.99 15.51 6.00
CA ASN A 138 1.67 16.80 5.91
C ASN A 138 2.89 16.94 6.84
N GLU A 139 3.15 15.98 7.71
CA GLU A 139 4.43 15.85 8.44
C GLU A 139 5.55 15.33 7.52
#